data_AF-A0A258M8L9-F1
#
_entry.id   AF-A0A258M8L9-F1
#
_cell.length_a   1.000
_cell.length_b   1.000
_cell.length_c   1.000
_cell.angle_alpha   90.00
_cell.angle_beta   90.00
_cell.angle_gamma   90.00
#
_symmetry.space_group_name_H-M   'P 1'
#
loop_
_entity.id
_entity.type
_entity.pdbx_description
1 polymer ?
#
loop_
_entity_poly.entity_id
_entity_poly.type
_entity_poly.pdbx_seq_one_letter_code
_entity_poly.pdbx_strand_id
1 'polypeptide(L)'
;MKPDVLITNREFKLLIKPKGLDRRSRITALSDQILKFCKKSKVDFFHLDNASTGLRNIYFYDTPSEDLRRNNIILRVRESRQNVWVDDFCEVTLKCRAHDLSESSKFDPKPKKNIKSRLRLKEEILRGDGLGTKRSIYSNNAILDAIPIDSLFDRSLSSAMKFFPGLITLPVDKKLPLRIVGGNTNKILEACLPLGNLVFGDGVQAHCDIAIWMKSVGDPI
;
A
#
# COMPACT_ATOMS: atom_id res chain seq x y z
N MET A 1 26.42 6.22 -17.50
CA MET A 1 24.97 6.50 -17.57
C MET A 1 24.34 6.03 -16.27
N LYS A 2 23.77 6.93 -15.45
CA LYS A 2 22.88 6.49 -14.36
C LYS A 2 21.66 5.85 -15.03
N PRO A 3 21.19 4.67 -14.60
CA PRO A 3 19.97 4.10 -15.16
C PRO A 3 18.84 5.11 -14.98
N ASP A 4 18.13 5.42 -16.06
CA ASP A 4 16.92 6.24 -15.98
C ASP A 4 15.96 5.57 -15.02
N VAL A 5 15.62 6.30 -13.97
CA VAL A 5 14.73 5.82 -12.93
C VAL A 5 13.31 5.85 -13.49
N LEU A 6 12.90 4.75 -14.13
CA LEU A 6 11.62 4.65 -14.81
C LEU A 6 10.50 4.33 -13.82
N ILE A 7 9.42 5.10 -13.89
CA ILE A 7 8.18 4.84 -13.14
C ILE A 7 7.58 3.55 -13.68
N THR A 8 7.53 2.52 -12.84
CA THR A 8 6.99 1.20 -13.20
C THR A 8 5.48 1.09 -13.01
N ASN A 9 4.87 1.99 -12.24
CA ASN A 9 3.46 1.94 -11.91
C ASN A 9 2.93 3.33 -11.53
N ARG A 10 1.74 3.68 -12.04
CA ARG A 10 1.02 4.92 -11.68
C ARG A 10 -0.31 4.57 -11.04
N GLU A 11 -0.62 5.26 -9.94
CA GLU A 11 -1.89 5.11 -9.21
C GLU A 11 -2.54 6.49 -9.07
N PHE A 12 -3.79 6.63 -9.49
CA PHE A 12 -4.60 7.83 -9.22
C PHE A 12 -5.45 7.57 -7.98
N LYS A 13 -5.33 8.39 -6.93
CA LYS A 13 -6.07 8.16 -5.68
C LYS A 13 -6.94 9.35 -5.32
N LEU A 14 -8.17 9.03 -4.96
CA LEU A 14 -9.14 9.95 -4.38
C LEU A 14 -9.37 9.55 -2.93
N LEU A 15 -9.06 10.46 -2.01
CA LEU A 15 -9.40 10.28 -0.60
C LEU A 15 -10.79 10.88 -0.36
N ILE A 16 -11.73 10.01 0.01
CA ILE A 16 -13.12 10.37 0.26
C ILE A 16 -13.46 10.19 1.73
N LYS A 17 -14.41 10.97 2.24
CA LYS A 17 -14.90 10.80 3.61
C LYS A 17 -15.63 9.46 3.72
N PRO A 18 -15.41 8.67 4.79
CA PRO A 18 -15.90 7.29 4.87
C PRO A 18 -17.41 7.17 5.16
N LYS A 19 -18.11 8.28 5.44
CA LYS A 19 -19.50 8.26 5.93
C LYS A 19 -20.43 7.55 4.94
N GLY A 20 -20.98 6.40 5.36
CA GLY A 20 -21.91 5.59 4.57
C GLY A 20 -21.27 4.49 3.73
N LEU A 21 -19.93 4.46 3.62
CA LEU A 21 -19.21 3.43 2.85
C LEU A 21 -19.18 2.06 3.57
N ASP A 22 -19.72 1.99 4.79
CA ASP A 22 -20.04 0.77 5.52
C ASP A 22 -21.20 -0.02 4.90
N ARG A 23 -21.95 0.56 3.95
CA ARG A 23 -23.16 -0.04 3.38
C ARG A 23 -22.99 -0.36 1.90
N ARG A 24 -23.30 -1.60 1.52
CA ARG A 24 -23.26 -2.07 0.13
C ARG A 24 -24.06 -1.18 -0.82
N SER A 25 -25.23 -0.68 -0.42
CA SER A 25 -26.05 0.20 -1.25
C SER A 25 -25.36 1.53 -1.61
N ARG A 26 -24.52 2.07 -0.72
CA ARG A 26 -23.73 3.28 -1.01
C ARG A 26 -22.58 3.01 -1.96
N ILE A 27 -21.98 1.82 -1.85
CA ILE A 27 -20.95 1.36 -2.79
C ILE A 27 -21.54 1.14 -4.19
N THR A 28 -22.71 0.52 -4.29
CA THR A 28 -23.45 0.41 -5.56
C THR A 28 -23.74 1.77 -6.17
N ALA A 29 -24.26 2.72 -5.37
CA ALA A 29 -24.52 4.08 -5.86
C ALA A 29 -23.25 4.80 -6.35
N LEU A 30 -22.10 4.57 -5.69
CA LEU A 30 -20.81 5.08 -6.15
C LEU A 30 -20.39 4.44 -7.47
N SER A 31 -20.54 3.12 -7.62
CA SER A 31 -20.27 2.41 -8.87
C SER A 31 -21.10 2.96 -10.03
N ASP A 32 -22.40 3.18 -9.80
CA ASP A 32 -23.31 3.78 -10.79
C ASP A 32 -22.88 5.20 -11.21
N GLN A 33 -22.38 6.00 -10.26
CA GLN A 33 -21.85 7.33 -10.56
C GLN A 33 -20.58 7.26 -11.42
N ILE A 34 -19.67 6.33 -11.12
CA ILE A 34 -18.47 6.10 -11.92
C ILE A 34 -18.86 5.67 -13.34
N LEU A 35 -19.79 4.72 -13.49
CA LEU A 35 -20.30 4.27 -14.78
C LEU A 35 -20.88 5.43 -15.60
N LYS A 36 -21.72 6.27 -15.00
CA LYS A 36 -22.28 7.46 -15.66
C LYS A 36 -21.20 8.45 -16.09
N PHE A 37 -20.20 8.66 -15.24
CA PHE A 37 -19.07 9.54 -15.56
C PHE A 37 -18.24 8.99 -16.72
N CYS A 38 -17.95 7.69 -16.73
CA CYS A 38 -17.20 7.02 -17.79
C CYS A 38 -17.93 7.13 -19.14
N LYS A 39 -19.24 6.86 -19.17
CA LYS A 39 -20.08 7.05 -20.36
C LYS A 39 -20.02 8.49 -20.90
N LYS A 40 -20.17 9.49 -20.02
CA LYS A 40 -20.07 10.91 -20.40
C LYS A 40 -18.67 11.27 -20.95
N SER A 41 -17.64 10.65 -20.39
CA SER A 41 -16.23 10.93 -20.72
C SER A 41 -15.71 10.08 -21.88
N LYS A 42 -16.55 9.21 -22.48
CA LYS A 42 -16.16 8.24 -23.52
C LYS A 42 -15.01 7.32 -23.09
N VAL A 43 -15.05 6.91 -21.83
CA VAL A 43 -14.14 5.89 -21.26
C VAL A 43 -14.97 4.63 -21.07
N ASP A 44 -14.49 3.50 -21.57
CA ASP A 44 -15.15 2.22 -21.36
C ASP A 44 -14.90 1.75 -19.93
N PHE A 45 -15.92 1.12 -19.33
CA PHE A 45 -15.82 0.59 -17.99
C PHE A 45 -16.35 -0.84 -17.95
N PHE A 46 -15.47 -1.78 -17.65
CA PHE A 46 -15.81 -3.19 -17.47
C PHE A 46 -16.09 -3.43 -15.99
N HIS A 47 -17.36 -3.61 -15.65
CA HIS A 47 -17.75 -3.95 -14.29
C HIS A 47 -17.35 -5.39 -13.96
N LEU A 48 -16.94 -5.64 -12.72
CA LEU A 48 -16.62 -6.97 -12.23
C LEU A 48 -17.77 -7.47 -11.35
N ASP A 49 -18.82 -7.99 -12.00
CA ASP A 49 -20.08 -8.38 -11.34
C ASP A 49 -19.90 -9.42 -10.22
N ASN A 50 -18.84 -10.25 -10.31
CA ASN A 50 -18.54 -11.33 -9.36
C ASN A 50 -17.29 -11.05 -8.51
N ALA A 51 -16.79 -9.80 -8.44
CA ALA A 51 -15.64 -9.50 -7.60
C ALA A 51 -15.97 -9.71 -6.11
N SER A 52 -15.16 -10.54 -5.44
CA SER A 52 -15.21 -10.67 -3.98
C SER A 52 -14.42 -9.55 -3.32
N THR A 53 -14.90 -9.08 -2.17
CA THR A 53 -14.16 -8.13 -1.34
C THR A 53 -12.94 -8.83 -0.74
N GLY A 54 -11.75 -8.36 -1.09
CA GLY A 54 -10.52 -8.79 -0.44
C GLY A 54 -10.42 -8.15 0.95
N LEU A 55 -10.39 -8.96 2.00
CA LEU A 55 -10.14 -8.50 3.36
C LEU A 55 -8.66 -8.69 3.72
N ARG A 56 -8.10 -7.72 4.44
CA ARG A 56 -6.71 -7.82 4.93
C ARG A 56 -6.46 -6.93 6.13
N ASN A 57 -5.61 -7.40 7.04
CA ASN A 57 -5.04 -6.55 8.06
C ASN A 57 -3.85 -5.79 7.50
N ILE A 58 -3.69 -4.54 7.91
CA ILE A 58 -2.54 -3.71 7.57
C ILE A 58 -2.01 -3.07 8.85
N TYR A 59 -0.70 -3.16 9.04
CA TYR A 59 -0.02 -2.45 10.12
C TYR A 59 1.38 -2.05 9.69
N PHE A 60 1.94 -1.12 10.45
CA PHE A 60 3.22 -0.52 10.17
C PHE A 60 4.14 -0.74 11.36
N TYR A 61 5.41 -1.02 11.07
CA TYR A 61 6.46 -1.06 12.07
C TYR A 61 7.29 0.20 12.02
N ASP A 62 7.69 0.67 13.20
CA ASP A 62 8.69 1.71 13.36
C ASP A 62 9.42 1.53 14.70
N THR A 63 10.48 2.30 14.93
CA THR A 63 11.12 2.41 16.24
C THR A 63 10.22 3.18 17.21
N PRO A 64 10.45 3.13 18.54
CA PRO A 64 9.67 3.92 19.50
C PRO A 64 9.71 5.42 19.23
N SER A 65 10.79 5.88 18.60
CA SER A 65 10.97 7.28 18.24
C SER A 65 10.49 7.58 16.82
N GLU A 66 9.92 6.66 16.05
CA GLU A 66 9.48 6.88 14.66
C GLU A 66 10.63 7.23 13.67
N ASP A 67 11.77 6.55 13.82
CA ASP A 67 12.95 6.79 13.00
C ASP A 67 12.75 6.46 11.52
N LEU A 68 12.01 5.39 11.19
CA LEU A 68 11.74 5.05 9.79
C LEU A 68 10.92 6.16 9.14
N ARG A 69 9.84 6.61 9.81
CA ARG A 69 9.01 7.72 9.34
C ARG A 69 9.80 9.00 9.14
N ARG A 70 10.68 9.38 10.07
CA ARG A 70 11.55 10.57 9.93
C ARG A 70 12.49 10.50 8.73
N ASN A 71 12.84 9.30 8.29
CA ASN A 71 13.68 9.07 7.12
C ASN A 71 12.87 8.76 5.85
N ASN A 72 11.57 9.11 5.82
CA ASN A 72 10.67 8.84 4.69
C ASN A 72 10.53 7.34 4.36
N ILE A 73 10.84 6.46 5.31
CA ILE A 73 10.77 5.00 5.17
C ILE A 73 9.47 4.48 5.80
N ILE A 74 8.84 3.53 5.13
CA ILE A 74 7.64 2.85 5.60
C ILE A 74 7.91 1.34 5.52
N LEU A 75 7.87 0.68 6.68
CA LEU A 75 7.84 -0.77 6.80
C LEU A 75 6.41 -1.21 7.12
N ARG A 76 5.76 -1.87 6.17
CA ARG A 76 4.36 -2.28 6.26
C ARG A 76 4.25 -3.79 6.18
N VAL A 77 3.38 -4.36 6.99
CA VAL A 77 2.92 -5.74 6.85
C VAL A 77 1.44 -5.75 6.49
N ARG A 78 1.07 -6.68 5.60
CA ARG A 78 -0.30 -6.95 5.18
C ARG A 78 -0.57 -8.44 5.33
N GLU A 79 -1.55 -8.79 6.15
CA GLU A 79 -2.00 -10.17 6.34
C GLU A 79 -3.31 -10.33 5.57
N SER A 80 -3.34 -11.26 4.61
CA SER A 80 -4.59 -11.58 3.91
C SER A 80 -5.58 -12.20 4.87
N ARG A 81 -6.87 -11.92 4.67
CA ARG A 81 -7.96 -12.54 5.43
C ARG A 81 -8.95 -13.23 4.50
N GLN A 82 -9.34 -14.44 4.91
CA GLN A 82 -10.49 -15.13 4.35
C GLN A 82 -11.54 -15.26 5.44
N ASN A 83 -12.62 -14.48 5.31
CA ASN A 83 -13.64 -14.31 6.36
C ASN A 83 -13.00 -13.82 7.67
N VAL A 84 -13.08 -14.62 8.74
CA VAL A 84 -12.52 -14.31 10.06
C VAL A 84 -11.07 -14.77 10.23
N TRP A 85 -10.55 -15.57 9.31
CA TRP A 85 -9.25 -16.21 9.42
C TRP A 85 -8.16 -15.35 8.80
N VAL A 86 -7.03 -15.25 9.49
CA VAL A 86 -5.78 -14.66 8.98
C VAL A 86 -5.00 -15.77 8.31
N ASP A 87 -4.46 -15.49 7.12
CA ASP A 87 -3.57 -16.42 6.41
C ASP A 87 -2.24 -16.60 7.18
N ASP A 88 -1.60 -17.76 7.05
CA ASP A 88 -0.30 -18.05 7.69
C ASP A 88 0.85 -17.24 7.06
N PHE A 89 0.59 -16.67 5.88
CA PHE A 89 1.53 -15.86 5.13
C PHE A 89 1.10 -14.41 5.01
N CYS A 90 2.07 -13.51 4.94
CA CYS A 90 1.88 -12.08 4.80
C CYS A 90 2.70 -11.49 3.66
N GLU A 91 2.31 -10.28 3.25
CA GLU A 91 3.08 -9.39 2.40
C GLU A 91 3.86 -8.40 3.27
N VAL A 92 5.17 -8.32 3.09
CA VAL A 92 6.02 -7.31 3.75
C VAL A 92 6.49 -6.32 2.70
N THR A 93 6.25 -5.04 2.94
CA THR A 93 6.69 -3.97 2.04
C THR A 93 7.60 -3.01 2.77
N LEU A 94 8.80 -2.81 2.22
CA LEU A 94 9.64 -1.67 2.58
C LEU A 94 9.60 -0.66 1.45
N LYS A 95 9.37 0.62 1.78
CA LYS A 95 9.37 1.68 0.79
C LYS A 95 9.92 3.00 1.30
N CYS A 96 10.56 3.75 0.41
CA CYS A 96 10.88 5.15 0.62
C CYS A 96 9.85 6.01 -0.12
N ARG A 97 9.16 6.91 0.59
CA ARG A 97 8.09 7.76 0.07
C ARG A 97 8.49 9.23 0.13
N ALA A 98 8.60 9.89 -1.02
CA ALA A 98 8.97 11.30 -1.09
C ALA A 98 8.14 12.06 -2.13
N HIS A 99 8.12 13.39 -2.04
CA HIS A 99 7.46 14.26 -3.02
C HIS A 99 8.27 14.38 -4.33
N ASP A 100 9.57 14.07 -4.27
CA ASP A 100 10.47 14.10 -5.41
C ASP A 100 10.91 12.68 -5.82
N LEU A 101 11.02 12.45 -7.13
CA LEU A 101 11.40 11.17 -7.70
C LEU A 101 12.85 10.81 -7.34
N SER A 102 13.77 11.78 -7.43
CA SER A 102 15.17 11.55 -7.10
C SER A 102 15.33 11.24 -5.63
N GLU A 103 14.61 11.93 -4.74
CA GLU A 103 14.64 11.67 -3.30
C GLU A 103 14.14 10.27 -2.96
N SER A 104 12.98 9.86 -3.50
CA SER A 104 12.43 8.52 -3.24
C SER A 104 13.37 7.38 -3.70
N SER A 105 14.25 7.68 -4.65
CA SER A 105 15.18 6.72 -5.26
C SER A 105 16.56 6.69 -4.61
N LYS A 106 16.85 7.59 -3.65
CA LYS A 106 18.12 7.60 -2.90
C LYS A 106 18.25 6.39 -1.98
N PHE A 107 17.13 5.95 -1.40
CA PHE A 107 17.09 4.77 -0.56
C PHE A 107 16.95 3.51 -1.43
N ASP A 108 17.76 2.49 -1.15
CA ASP A 108 17.64 1.18 -1.80
C ASP A 108 16.76 0.25 -0.96
N PRO A 109 15.50 0.00 -1.36
CA PRO A 109 14.61 -0.90 -0.62
C PRO A 109 14.87 -2.37 -0.93
N LYS A 110 15.83 -2.71 -1.81
CA LYS A 110 16.02 -4.09 -2.26
C LYS A 110 16.22 -5.04 -1.08
N PRO A 111 15.49 -6.18 -1.06
CA PRO A 111 15.72 -7.18 -0.05
C PRO A 111 17.00 -7.97 -0.36
N LYS A 112 17.39 -8.82 0.58
CA LYS A 112 18.48 -9.78 0.38
C LYS A 112 18.21 -10.65 -0.85
N LYS A 113 19.24 -10.92 -1.66
CA LYS A 113 19.16 -11.55 -3.00
C LYS A 113 18.39 -12.88 -3.05
N ASN A 114 18.35 -13.64 -1.96
CA ASN A 114 17.68 -14.95 -1.89
C ASN A 114 16.18 -14.86 -1.58
N ILE A 115 15.64 -13.66 -1.36
CA ILE A 115 14.22 -13.45 -1.06
C ILE A 115 13.51 -13.01 -2.34
N LYS A 116 12.55 -13.83 -2.80
CA LYS A 116 11.71 -13.48 -3.94
C LYS A 116 10.95 -12.19 -3.64
N SER A 117 11.05 -11.22 -4.53
CA SER A 117 10.45 -9.91 -4.32
C SER A 117 10.11 -9.20 -5.62
N ARG A 118 9.21 -8.23 -5.52
CA ARG A 118 8.84 -7.32 -6.59
C ARG A 118 9.33 -5.93 -6.23
N LEU A 119 10.16 -5.36 -7.10
CA LEU A 119 10.57 -3.96 -7.00
C LEU A 119 9.59 -3.12 -7.81
N ARG A 120 9.07 -2.05 -7.22
CA ARG A 120 8.18 -1.12 -7.92
C ARG A 120 8.54 0.30 -7.55
N LEU A 121 8.84 1.10 -8.55
CA LEU A 121 8.81 2.55 -8.41
C LEU A 121 7.43 3.06 -8.81
N LYS A 122 6.72 3.62 -7.84
CA LYS A 122 5.33 4.05 -7.97
C LYS A 122 5.24 5.57 -7.96
N GLU A 123 4.41 6.10 -8.84
CA GLU A 123 3.92 7.48 -8.77
C GLU A 123 2.44 7.45 -8.36
N GLU A 124 2.14 8.07 -7.22
CA GLU A 124 0.79 8.27 -6.72
C GLU A 124 0.35 9.69 -7.02
N ILE A 125 -0.67 9.82 -7.87
CA ILE A 125 -1.24 11.09 -8.29
C ILE A 125 -2.47 11.35 -7.42
N LEU A 126 -2.37 12.37 -6.58
CA LEU A 126 -3.42 12.81 -5.67
C LEU A 126 -4.04 14.11 -6.17
N ARG A 127 -5.27 14.38 -5.73
CA ARG A 127 -5.84 15.73 -5.81
C ARG A 127 -4.93 16.71 -5.06
N GLY A 128 -4.61 17.84 -5.69
CA GLY A 128 -3.93 18.96 -5.05
C GLY A 128 -4.90 19.84 -4.24
N ASP A 129 -4.41 20.97 -3.76
CA ASP A 129 -5.19 21.84 -2.86
C ASP A 129 -6.30 22.61 -3.61
N GLY A 130 -6.06 22.97 -4.86
CA GLY A 130 -7.02 23.65 -5.75
C GLY A 130 -7.86 22.68 -6.58
N LEU A 131 -9.03 23.13 -7.03
CA LEU A 131 -9.82 22.38 -8.02
C LEU A 131 -9.01 22.24 -9.33
N GLY A 132 -9.01 21.04 -9.90
CA GLY A 132 -8.24 20.73 -11.12
C GLY A 132 -6.73 20.56 -10.91
N THR A 133 -6.22 20.84 -9.70
CA THR A 133 -4.79 20.65 -9.40
C THR A 133 -4.48 19.21 -8.98
N LYS A 134 -3.25 18.79 -9.24
CA LYS A 134 -2.73 17.47 -8.84
C LYS A 134 -1.40 17.63 -8.11
N ARG A 135 -1.10 16.67 -7.26
CA ARG A 135 0.24 16.50 -6.67
C ARG A 135 0.68 15.05 -6.81
N SER A 136 1.96 14.84 -7.08
CA SER A 136 2.56 13.50 -7.16
C SER A 136 3.28 13.18 -5.85
N ILE A 137 3.27 11.89 -5.50
CA ILE A 137 4.12 11.32 -4.46
C ILE A 137 4.76 10.07 -5.04
N TYR A 138 6.07 9.95 -4.88
CA TYR A 138 6.83 8.83 -5.39
C TYR A 138 7.13 7.85 -4.27
N SER A 139 7.05 6.55 -4.57
CA SER A 139 7.42 5.49 -3.62
C SER A 139 8.27 4.44 -4.30
N ASN A 140 9.53 4.31 -3.87
CA ASN A 140 10.43 3.23 -4.27
C ASN A 140 10.24 2.05 -3.32
N ASN A 141 9.66 0.95 -3.80
CA ASN A 141 9.17 -0.14 -2.96
C ASN A 141 9.86 -1.46 -3.31
N ALA A 142 10.13 -2.25 -2.28
CA ALA A 142 10.32 -3.69 -2.37
C ALA A 142 9.17 -4.39 -1.66
N ILE A 143 8.57 -5.36 -2.36
CA ILE A 143 7.42 -6.13 -1.89
C ILE A 143 7.86 -7.59 -1.81
N LEU A 144 7.78 -8.17 -0.61
CA LEU A 144 8.03 -9.57 -0.34
C LEU A 144 6.66 -10.23 -0.18
N ASP A 145 6.35 -11.16 -1.06
CA ASP A 145 5.09 -11.90 -1.04
C ASP A 145 5.29 -13.24 -0.31
N ALA A 146 4.26 -13.73 0.35
CA ALA A 146 4.22 -15.05 0.98
C ALA A 146 5.31 -15.29 2.06
N ILE A 147 5.50 -14.32 2.95
CA ILE A 147 6.39 -14.47 4.11
C ILE A 147 5.62 -15.12 5.27
N PRO A 148 6.08 -16.24 5.85
CA PRO A 148 5.43 -16.81 7.03
C PRO A 148 5.37 -15.79 8.17
N ILE A 149 4.19 -15.59 8.76
CA ILE A 149 3.97 -14.57 9.80
C ILE A 149 4.90 -14.79 11.00
N ASP A 150 5.08 -16.04 11.41
CA ASP A 150 5.96 -16.40 12.54
C ASP A 150 7.46 -16.19 12.25
N SER A 151 7.81 -16.01 10.97
CA SER A 151 9.17 -15.72 10.53
C SER A 151 9.42 -14.24 10.28
N LEU A 152 8.44 -13.37 10.56
CA LEU A 152 8.65 -11.92 10.55
C LEU A 152 9.76 -11.56 11.54
N PHE A 153 10.53 -10.53 11.19
CA PHE A 153 11.64 -10.03 12.00
C PHE A 153 11.31 -10.01 13.51
N ASP A 154 12.30 -10.34 14.35
CA ASP A 154 12.21 -10.54 15.81
C ASP A 154 11.86 -9.26 16.62
N ARG A 155 11.08 -8.36 16.02
CA ARG A 155 10.70 -7.04 16.53
C ARG A 155 11.91 -6.19 16.91
N SER A 156 13.00 -6.33 16.17
CA SER A 156 14.16 -5.42 16.22
C SER A 156 14.48 -4.86 14.85
N LEU A 157 15.08 -3.67 14.84
CA LEU A 157 15.55 -3.07 13.59
C LEU A 157 16.66 -3.91 12.96
N SER A 158 17.51 -4.52 13.80
CA SER A 158 18.60 -5.40 13.36
C SER A 158 18.14 -6.63 12.56
N SER A 159 16.99 -7.21 12.90
CA SER A 159 16.44 -8.34 12.13
C SER A 159 15.74 -7.88 10.86
N ALA A 160 15.05 -6.74 10.87
CA ALA A 160 14.52 -6.14 9.65
C ALA A 160 15.64 -5.81 8.64
N MET A 161 16.84 -5.40 9.10
CA MET A 161 18.02 -5.20 8.26
C MET A 161 18.51 -6.49 7.56
N LYS A 162 18.24 -7.68 8.14
CA LYS A 162 18.57 -8.97 7.49
C LYS A 162 17.70 -9.22 6.27
N PHE A 163 16.45 -8.74 6.28
CA PHE A 163 15.55 -8.78 5.13
C PHE A 163 15.88 -7.66 4.15
N PHE A 164 16.12 -6.46 4.64
CA PHE A 164 16.33 -5.25 3.86
C PHE A 164 17.65 -4.54 4.25
N PRO A 165 18.78 -4.90 3.59
CA PRO A 165 20.09 -4.34 3.92
C PRO A 165 20.18 -2.82 3.81
N GLY A 166 19.34 -2.17 2.99
CA GLY A 166 19.28 -0.70 2.89
C GLY A 166 19.00 0.00 4.22
N LEU A 167 18.34 -0.66 5.18
CA LEU A 167 18.10 -0.09 6.51
C LEU A 167 19.40 0.15 7.29
N ILE A 168 20.51 -0.52 6.95
CA ILE A 168 21.81 -0.38 7.61
C ILE A 168 22.40 1.02 7.43
N THR A 169 22.03 1.71 6.34
CA THR A 169 22.56 3.04 6.00
C THR A 169 21.86 4.17 6.73
N LEU A 170 20.77 3.88 7.45
CA LEU A 170 20.04 4.88 8.22
C LEU A 170 20.87 5.30 9.45
N PRO A 171 20.91 6.59 9.80
CA PRO A 171 21.67 7.11 10.95
C PRO A 171 20.89 6.88 12.26
N VAL A 172 20.61 5.61 12.57
CA VAL A 172 19.75 5.18 13.68
C VAL A 172 20.42 4.05 14.45
N ASP A 173 20.14 3.93 15.74
CA ASP A 173 20.65 2.80 16.52
C ASP A 173 20.01 1.50 16.03
N LYS A 174 20.86 0.60 15.52
CA LYS A 174 20.47 -0.67 14.90
C LYS A 174 19.88 -1.66 15.91
N LYS A 175 20.13 -1.45 17.21
CA LYS A 175 19.61 -2.29 18.30
C LYS A 175 18.21 -1.89 18.76
N LEU A 176 17.64 -0.80 18.21
CA LEU A 176 16.30 -0.35 18.60
C LEU A 176 15.25 -1.42 18.29
N PRO A 177 14.24 -1.57 19.18
CA PRO A 177 13.11 -2.45 18.90
C PRO A 177 12.26 -1.85 17.77
N LEU A 178 11.60 -2.71 17.01
CA LEU A 178 10.49 -2.36 16.13
C LEU A 178 9.17 -2.68 16.81
N ARG A 179 8.24 -1.74 16.76
CA ARG A 179 6.90 -1.86 17.35
C ARG A 179 5.85 -1.55 16.30
N ILE A 180 4.67 -2.10 16.49
CA ILE A 180 3.51 -1.69 15.69
C ILE A 180 3.20 -0.24 16.05
N VAL A 181 3.18 0.63 15.04
CA VAL A 181 2.87 2.05 15.19
C VAL A 181 1.48 2.19 15.79
N GLY A 182 1.33 2.98 16.86
CA GLY A 182 0.07 3.15 17.58
C GLY A 182 -0.30 2.02 18.55
N GLY A 183 0.57 1.01 18.74
CA GLY A 183 0.38 -0.08 19.70
C GLY A 183 0.09 -1.44 19.06
N ASN A 184 0.23 -2.51 19.84
CA ASN A 184 0.16 -3.89 19.33
C ASN A 184 -1.20 -4.25 18.70
N THR A 185 -2.29 -3.61 19.14
CA THR A 185 -3.65 -3.82 18.62
C THR A 185 -3.99 -2.88 17.46
N ASN A 186 -3.09 -1.99 17.05
CA ASN A 186 -3.34 -1.01 15.99
C ASN A 186 -3.16 -1.63 14.59
N LYS A 187 -3.89 -2.71 14.33
CA LYS A 187 -4.08 -3.27 12.99
C LYS A 187 -5.28 -2.60 12.34
N ILE A 188 -5.14 -2.21 11.08
CA ILE A 188 -6.19 -1.63 10.26
C ILE A 188 -6.81 -2.76 9.45
N LEU A 189 -8.13 -2.92 9.51
CA LEU A 189 -8.85 -3.80 8.59
C LEU A 189 -9.11 -3.04 7.30
N GLU A 190 -8.53 -3.50 6.20
CA GLU A 190 -8.80 -2.99 4.85
C GLU A 190 -9.75 -3.94 4.12
N ALA A 191 -10.90 -3.40 3.70
CA ALA A 191 -11.75 -4.03 2.70
C ALA A 191 -11.42 -3.42 1.33
N CYS A 192 -10.85 -4.22 0.44
CA CYS A 192 -10.52 -3.85 -0.92
C CYS A 192 -11.54 -4.46 -1.87
N LEU A 193 -12.38 -3.63 -2.45
CA LEU A 193 -13.40 -4.05 -3.42
C LEU A 193 -13.00 -3.58 -4.82
N PRO A 194 -12.75 -4.51 -5.75
CA PRO A 194 -12.66 -4.19 -7.17
C PRO A 194 -14.01 -3.69 -7.68
N LEU A 195 -14.04 -2.50 -8.25
CA LEU A 195 -15.23 -1.93 -8.89
C LEU A 195 -15.26 -2.27 -10.39
N GLY A 196 -14.10 -2.35 -11.04
CA GLY A 196 -14.02 -2.65 -12.46
C GLY A 196 -12.70 -2.22 -13.07
N ASN A 197 -12.66 -2.18 -14.40
CA ASN A 197 -11.52 -1.70 -15.17
C ASN A 197 -11.94 -0.53 -16.08
N LEU A 198 -11.21 0.57 -16.01
CA LEU A 198 -11.30 1.70 -16.93
C LEU A 198 -10.48 1.37 -18.18
N VAL A 199 -11.05 1.60 -19.36
CA VAL A 199 -10.40 1.33 -20.64
C VAL A 199 -10.45 2.59 -21.49
N PHE A 200 -9.24 3.06 -21.85
CA PHE A 200 -9.03 4.35 -22.51
C PHE A 200 -8.80 4.22 -24.02
N GLY A 201 -8.79 2.99 -24.56
CA GLY A 201 -8.36 2.67 -25.93
C GLY A 201 -6.90 2.21 -26.00
N ASP A 202 -6.49 1.70 -27.16
CA ASP A 202 -5.10 1.32 -27.49
C ASP A 202 -4.41 0.40 -26.47
N GLY A 203 -5.18 -0.51 -25.87
CA GLY A 203 -4.68 -1.44 -24.86
C GLY A 203 -4.38 -0.81 -23.49
N VAL A 204 -4.67 0.49 -23.30
CA VAL A 204 -4.48 1.19 -22.04
C VAL A 204 -5.67 0.96 -21.11
N GLN A 205 -5.41 0.32 -19.99
CA GLN A 205 -6.41 -0.01 -18.97
C GLN A 205 -5.91 0.37 -17.58
N ALA A 206 -6.84 0.65 -16.67
CA ALA A 206 -6.55 0.87 -15.26
C ALA A 206 -7.56 0.16 -14.37
N HIS A 207 -7.06 -0.51 -13.32
CA HIS A 207 -7.91 -1.06 -12.28
C HIS A 207 -8.59 0.06 -11.50
N CYS A 208 -9.88 -0.09 -11.26
CA CYS A 208 -10.68 0.79 -10.41
C CYS A 208 -11.10 0.01 -9.17
N ASP A 209 -10.44 0.31 -8.05
CA ASP A 209 -10.69 -0.32 -6.76
C ASP A 209 -11.12 0.73 -5.73
N ILE A 210 -11.93 0.31 -4.75
CA ILE A 210 -12.14 1.07 -3.52
C ILE A 210 -11.53 0.31 -2.34
N ALA A 211 -10.71 1.02 -1.57
CA ALA A 211 -10.14 0.52 -0.32
C ALA A 211 -10.74 1.26 0.87
N ILE A 212 -11.38 0.53 1.78
CA ILE A 212 -12.05 1.07 2.95
C ILE A 212 -11.27 0.62 4.19
N TRP A 213 -10.78 1.58 4.96
CA TRP A 213 -10.02 1.33 6.18
C TRP A 213 -10.93 1.43 7.40
N MET A 214 -10.94 0.38 8.20
CA MET A 214 -11.74 0.24 9.42
C MET A 214 -10.81 -0.06 10.59
N LYS A 215 -11.25 0.26 11.81
CA LYS A 215 -10.58 -0.27 13.01
C LYS A 215 -10.71 -1.79 12.97
N SER A 216 -9.62 -2.51 13.23
CA SER A 216 -9.68 -3.98 13.31
C SER A 216 -10.58 -4.40 14.47
N VAL A 217 -11.32 -5.48 14.25
CA VAL A 217 -12.15 -6.18 15.24
C VAL A 217 -11.78 -7.66 15.21
N GLY A 218 -11.72 -8.29 16.39
CA GLY A 218 -11.62 -9.74 16.52
C GLY A 218 -10.21 -10.31 16.70
N ASP A 219 -9.36 -9.67 17.50
CA ASP A 219 -8.24 -10.42 18.09
C ASP A 219 -8.82 -11.43 19.10
N PRO A 220 -8.40 -12.70 19.08
CA PRO A 220 -8.80 -13.68 20.10
C PRO A 220 -8.44 -13.16 21.49
N ILE A 221 -9.36 -13.34 22.46
CA ILE A 221 -9.17 -13.00 23.87
C ILE A 221 -8.57 -14.21 24.60
#